data_AF-A0AAE2Y888-F1
#
_entry.id   AF-A0AAE2Y888-F1
#
_cell.length_a   1.000
_cell.length_b   1.000
_cell.length_c   1.000
_cell.angle_alpha   90.00
_cell.angle_beta   90.00
_cell.angle_gamma   90.00
#
_symmetry.space_group_name_H-M   'P 1'
#
loop_
_entity.id
_entity.type
_entity.pdbx_description
1 polymer ?
#
loop_
_entity_poly.entity_id
_entity_poly.type
_entity_poly.pdbx_seq_one_letter_code
_entity_poly.pdbx_strand_id
1 'polypeptide(L)'
;CGGDSFTKYYTVEQLLRDTKINEVGGGTNEVLRRLIVYIYRRLFSTEIPQPRRRIHKELRIPIPYFEPLGRKVPKSQATTPEAMEKLVLEALGEDYFVNPGLHMKREELMDDTGLSEEQLDETLLSLEEKGLVDLWRDRHGVIRLAKATYEGLNKAKPLDFYRWYPSWSREEERF
;
A
#
# COMPACT_ATOMS: atom_id res chain seq x y z
N CYS A 1 2.77 -15.11 -11.23
CA CYS A 1 1.51 -14.47 -10.80
C CYS A 1 1.45 -14.53 -9.29
N GLY A 2 1.85 -13.45 -8.60
CA GLY A 2 1.78 -13.35 -7.15
C GLY A 2 0.54 -12.54 -6.77
N GLY A 3 -0.43 -13.21 -6.18
CA GLY A 3 -1.68 -12.63 -5.71
C GLY A 3 -2.40 -13.73 -4.94
N ASP A 4 -2.86 -13.41 -3.73
CA ASP A 4 -3.55 -14.31 -2.80
C ASP A 4 -4.38 -15.37 -3.53
N SER A 5 -3.90 -16.62 -3.56
CA SER A 5 -4.56 -17.70 -4.31
C SER A 5 -5.87 -18.15 -3.65
N PHE A 6 -6.14 -17.71 -2.42
CA PHE A 6 -7.27 -18.19 -1.63
C PHE A 6 -8.29 -17.10 -1.27
N THR A 7 -7.88 -15.92 -0.77
CA THR A 7 -8.79 -14.82 -0.44
C THR A 7 -8.41 -13.54 -1.17
N LYS A 8 -9.34 -12.99 -1.95
CA LYS A 8 -9.12 -11.80 -2.79
C LYS A 8 -9.11 -10.51 -1.94
N TYR A 9 -7.96 -10.15 -1.39
CA TYR A 9 -7.79 -8.94 -0.61
C TYR A 9 -7.34 -7.72 -1.41
N TYR A 10 -7.11 -7.87 -2.72
CA TYR A 10 -6.73 -6.76 -3.57
C TYR A 10 -7.79 -5.67 -3.56
N THR A 11 -7.39 -4.44 -3.28
CA THR A 11 -8.31 -3.32 -3.01
C THR A 11 -9.31 -3.07 -4.12
N VAL A 12 -8.86 -3.07 -5.38
CA VAL A 12 -9.73 -2.81 -6.53
C VAL A 12 -10.75 -3.94 -6.72
N GLU A 13 -10.31 -5.18 -6.56
CA GLU A 13 -11.20 -6.34 -6.71
C GLU A 13 -12.21 -6.43 -5.57
N GLN A 14 -11.78 -6.18 -4.33
CA GLN A 14 -12.67 -6.14 -3.17
C GLN A 14 -13.73 -5.04 -3.34
N LEU A 15 -13.33 -3.85 -3.77
CA LEU A 15 -14.27 -2.76 -4.03
C LEU A 15 -15.29 -3.13 -5.10
N LEU A 16 -14.86 -3.77 -6.20
CA LEU A 16 -15.75 -4.24 -7.26
C LEU A 16 -16.73 -5.32 -6.77
N ARG A 17 -16.28 -6.21 -5.89
CA ARG A 17 -17.15 -7.23 -5.29
C ARG A 17 -18.18 -6.61 -4.37
N ASP A 18 -17.76 -5.67 -3.52
CA ASP A 18 -18.64 -4.97 -2.59
C ASP A 18 -19.69 -4.15 -3.35
N THR A 19 -19.32 -3.47 -4.44
CA THR A 19 -20.29 -2.76 -5.29
C THR A 19 -21.30 -3.70 -5.91
N LYS A 20 -20.90 -4.91 -6.34
CA LYS A 20 -21.84 -5.89 -6.89
C LYS A 20 -22.82 -6.44 -5.85
N ILE A 21 -22.34 -6.72 -4.64
CA ILE A 21 -23.21 -7.14 -3.52
C ILE A 21 -24.24 -6.04 -3.22
N ASN A 22 -23.77 -4.79 -3.23
CA ASN A 22 -24.60 -3.62 -2.97
C ASN A 22 -25.68 -3.38 -4.03
N GLU A 23 -25.41 -3.71 -5.30
CA GLU A 23 -26.38 -3.65 -6.40
C GLU A 23 -27.52 -4.65 -6.20
N VAL A 24 -27.23 -5.83 -5.65
CA VAL A 24 -28.21 -6.92 -5.48
C VAL A 24 -29.08 -6.72 -4.23
N GLY A 25 -28.52 -6.17 -3.15
CA GLY A 25 -29.21 -6.10 -1.84
C GLY A 25 -29.77 -4.73 -1.43
N GLY A 26 -29.40 -3.64 -2.10
CA GLY A 26 -29.69 -2.29 -1.62
C GLY A 26 -31.07 -1.75 -2.00
N GLY A 27 -31.93 -1.48 -1.02
CA GLY A 27 -33.14 -0.66 -1.23
C GLY A 27 -32.81 0.82 -1.49
N THR A 28 -33.78 1.61 -1.98
CA THR A 28 -33.60 3.03 -2.38
C THR A 28 -32.92 3.89 -1.30
N ASN A 29 -33.25 3.69 -0.02
CA ASN A 29 -32.64 4.43 1.09
C ASN A 29 -31.17 4.08 1.33
N GLU A 30 -30.75 2.83 1.11
CA GLU A 30 -29.34 2.47 1.25
C GLU A 30 -28.49 3.07 0.14
N VAL A 31 -29.03 3.09 -1.09
CA VAL A 31 -28.39 3.72 -2.23
C VAL A 31 -28.18 5.21 -1.98
N LEU A 32 -29.21 5.91 -1.49
CA LEU A 32 -29.11 7.33 -1.13
C LEU A 32 -28.07 7.59 -0.03
N ARG A 33 -28.07 6.80 1.05
CA ARG A 33 -27.05 6.93 2.12
C ARG A 33 -25.64 6.74 1.59
N ARG A 34 -25.40 5.75 0.73
CA ARG A 34 -24.08 5.53 0.11
C ARG A 34 -23.67 6.68 -0.80
N LEU A 35 -24.60 7.20 -1.61
CA LEU A 35 -24.35 8.34 -2.48
C LEU A 35 -23.98 9.60 -1.68
N ILE A 36 -24.68 9.86 -0.58
CA ILE A 36 -24.34 10.93 0.36
C ILE A 36 -22.93 10.74 0.92
N VAL A 37 -22.59 9.54 1.40
CA VAL A 37 -21.26 9.24 1.93
C VAL A 37 -20.17 9.37 0.86
N TYR A 38 -20.44 8.97 -0.38
CA TYR A 38 -19.51 9.10 -1.50
C TYR A 38 -19.26 10.57 -1.85
N ILE A 39 -20.32 11.37 -2.00
CA ILE A 39 -20.21 12.82 -2.26
C ILE A 39 -19.46 13.48 -1.11
N TYR A 40 -19.83 13.17 0.14
CA TYR A 40 -19.15 13.65 1.32
C TYR A 40 -17.66 13.34 1.28
N ARG A 41 -17.26 12.08 1.08
CA ARG A 41 -15.83 11.69 0.99
C ARG A 41 -15.09 12.39 -0.13
N ARG A 42 -15.74 12.68 -1.25
CA ARG A 42 -15.11 13.41 -2.36
C ARG A 42 -14.89 14.88 -2.00
N LEU A 43 -15.91 15.53 -1.43
CA LEU A 43 -15.85 16.93 -1.02
C LEU A 43 -14.85 17.16 0.13
N PHE A 44 -14.84 16.26 1.11
CA PHE A 44 -13.99 16.33 2.32
C PHE A 44 -12.74 15.46 2.22
N SER A 45 -12.26 15.17 1.01
CA SER A 45 -11.11 14.27 0.80
C SER A 45 -9.81 14.83 1.39
N THR A 46 -9.73 16.16 1.53
CA THR A 46 -8.62 16.89 2.13
C THR A 46 -8.61 16.80 3.65
N GLU A 47 -9.76 16.93 4.30
CA GLU A 47 -9.90 16.90 5.76
C GLU A 47 -9.99 15.47 6.31
N ILE A 48 -10.61 14.57 5.55
CA ILE A 48 -10.82 13.17 5.92
C ILE A 48 -10.21 12.32 4.81
N PRO A 49 -8.90 12.05 4.87
CA PRO A 49 -8.26 11.20 3.89
C PRO A 49 -8.83 9.78 3.96
N GLN A 50 -8.75 9.06 2.85
CA GLN A 50 -9.14 7.65 2.84
C GLN A 50 -8.22 6.86 3.77
N PRO A 51 -8.76 5.96 4.60
CA PRO A 51 -7.92 5.14 5.47
C PRO A 51 -6.99 4.28 4.62
N ARG A 52 -5.69 4.38 4.89
CA ARG A 52 -4.68 3.54 4.25
C ARG A 52 -4.86 2.11 4.75
N ARG A 53 -4.65 1.13 3.88
CA ARG A 53 -4.71 -0.28 4.27
C ARG A 53 -3.35 -0.72 4.80
N ARG A 54 -3.33 -1.47 5.89
CA ARG A 54 -2.11 -2.02 6.50
C ARG A 54 -2.28 -3.49 6.82
N ILE A 55 -1.16 -4.20 6.84
CA ILE A 55 -1.11 -5.60 7.25
C ILE A 55 -1.40 -5.68 8.75
N HIS A 56 -2.43 -6.43 9.13
CA HIS A 56 -2.68 -6.72 10.54
C HIS A 56 -1.56 -7.61 11.10
N LYS A 57 -1.02 -7.27 12.28
CA LYS A 57 0.16 -7.95 12.86
C LYS A 57 -0.02 -9.46 13.03
N GLU A 58 -1.20 -9.88 13.49
CA GLU A 58 -1.48 -11.31 13.76
C GLU A 58 -2.00 -12.03 12.53
N LEU A 59 -3.13 -11.59 11.97
CA LEU A 59 -3.80 -12.23 10.84
C LEU A 59 -3.05 -12.10 9.51
N ARG A 60 -2.12 -11.14 9.39
CA ARG A 60 -1.42 -10.78 8.14
C ARG A 60 -2.34 -10.46 6.95
N ILE A 61 -3.54 -9.96 7.23
CA ILE A 61 -4.50 -9.52 6.22
C ILE A 61 -4.46 -8.00 6.10
N PRO A 62 -4.57 -7.42 4.88
CA PRO A 62 -4.67 -5.98 4.71
C PRO A 62 -6.03 -5.46 5.18
N ILE A 63 -6.03 -4.69 6.26
CA ILE A 63 -7.23 -4.04 6.81
C ILE A 63 -7.15 -2.53 6.64
N PRO A 64 -8.28 -1.81 6.47
CA PRO A 64 -8.28 -0.36 6.54
C PRO A 64 -7.82 0.06 7.94
N TYR A 65 -6.74 0.83 8.00
CA TYR A 65 -6.16 1.33 9.22
C TYR A 65 -6.44 2.83 9.31
N PHE A 66 -7.10 3.25 10.39
CA PHE A 66 -7.22 4.65 10.73
C PHE A 66 -6.10 4.98 11.71
N GLU A 67 -5.08 5.70 11.25
CA GLU A 67 -4.05 6.17 12.15
C GLU A 67 -4.67 7.20 13.09
N PRO A 68 -4.54 7.04 14.42
CA PRO A 68 -5.01 8.07 15.34
C PRO A 68 -4.23 9.36 15.07
N LEU A 69 -4.97 10.44 14.81
CA LEU A 69 -4.43 11.78 14.59
C LEU A 69 -3.33 12.09 15.63
N GLY A 70 -2.10 12.34 15.15
CA GLY A 70 -0.97 12.71 16.00
C GLY A 70 0.05 11.60 16.28
N ARG A 71 -0.19 10.35 15.87
CA ARG A 71 0.86 9.32 15.89
C ARG A 71 1.80 9.53 14.70
N LYS A 72 2.79 10.40 14.84
CA LYS A 72 3.94 10.38 13.94
C LYS A 72 4.67 9.07 14.19
N VAL A 73 4.78 8.22 13.16
CA VAL A 73 5.73 7.10 13.17
C VAL A 73 7.08 7.68 13.66
N PRO A 74 7.75 7.07 14.65
CA PRO A 74 9.02 7.59 15.13
C PRO A 74 9.93 7.75 13.91
N LYS A 75 10.37 9.00 13.63
CA LYS A 75 11.29 9.29 12.53
C LYS A 75 12.44 8.30 12.60
N SER A 76 12.64 7.51 11.55
CA SER A 76 13.68 6.49 11.61
C SER A 76 15.03 7.18 11.85
N GLN A 77 15.81 6.64 12.79
CA GLN A 77 17.18 7.11 13.09
C GLN A 77 18.19 6.54 12.07
N ALA A 78 17.74 6.14 10.89
CA ALA A 78 18.62 5.60 9.85
C ALA A 78 19.55 6.72 9.39
N THR A 79 20.78 6.69 9.88
CA THR A 79 21.79 7.74 9.60
C THR A 79 22.68 7.37 8.42
N THR A 80 22.76 6.07 8.08
CA THR A 80 23.54 5.57 6.94
C THR A 80 22.71 5.44 5.66
N PRO A 81 23.28 5.74 4.49
CA PRO A 81 22.57 5.68 3.21
C PRO A 81 22.03 4.28 2.90
N GLU A 82 22.79 3.23 3.19
CA GLU A 82 22.37 1.84 3.00
C GLU A 82 21.17 1.46 3.90
N ALA A 83 21.12 1.99 5.12
CA ALA A 83 20.00 1.75 6.03
C ALA A 83 18.73 2.45 5.54
N MET A 84 18.85 3.65 4.97
CA MET A 84 17.72 4.37 4.36
C MET A 84 17.17 3.61 3.14
N GLU A 85 18.05 3.13 2.26
CA GLU A 85 17.64 2.32 1.10
C GLU A 85 16.89 1.06 1.52
N LYS A 86 17.40 0.33 2.52
CA LYS A 86 16.73 -0.86 3.03
C LYS A 86 15.35 -0.52 3.61
N LEU A 87 15.24 0.58 4.33
CA LEU A 87 14.01 1.01 4.96
C LEU A 87 12.94 1.39 3.91
N VAL A 88 13.34 2.11 2.85
CA VAL A 88 12.46 2.43 1.72
C VAL A 88 12.00 1.15 1.00
N LEU A 89 12.91 0.20 0.77
CA LEU A 89 12.58 -1.09 0.15
C LEU A 89 11.62 -1.92 1.02
N GLU A 90 11.80 -1.94 2.34
CA GLU A 90 10.88 -2.60 3.26
C GLU A 90 9.47 -1.97 3.21
N ALA A 91 9.38 -0.63 3.20
CA ALA A 91 8.11 0.08 3.08
C ALA A 91 7.39 -0.22 1.75
N LEU A 92 8.12 -0.19 0.62
CA LEU A 92 7.58 -0.56 -0.69
C LEU A 92 7.17 -2.04 -0.76
N GLY A 93 7.89 -2.92 -0.06
CA GLY A 93 7.53 -4.33 0.05
C GLY A 93 6.22 -4.53 0.83
N GLU A 94 6.02 -3.80 1.92
CA GLU A 94 4.75 -3.85 2.67
C GLU A 94 3.58 -3.30 1.85
N ASP A 95 3.77 -2.22 1.12
CA ASP A 95 2.74 -1.70 0.21
C ASP A 95 2.42 -2.70 -0.91
N TYR A 96 3.43 -3.35 -1.51
CA TYR A 96 3.21 -4.37 -2.54
C TYR A 96 2.34 -5.53 -2.07
N PHE A 97 2.48 -5.95 -0.80
CA PHE A 97 1.62 -6.98 -0.21
C PHE A 97 0.15 -6.54 -0.16
N VAL A 98 -0.10 -5.26 0.11
CA VAL A 98 -1.45 -4.70 0.27
C VAL A 98 -2.07 -4.34 -1.09
N ASN A 99 -1.30 -3.71 -1.97
CA ASN A 99 -1.74 -3.17 -3.25
C ASN A 99 -0.82 -3.66 -4.39
N PRO A 100 -0.81 -4.97 -4.71
CA PRO A 100 -0.01 -5.49 -5.80
C PRO A 100 -0.33 -4.76 -7.12
N GLY A 101 0.72 -4.20 -7.73
CA GLY A 101 0.62 -3.54 -9.03
C GLY A 101 0.29 -2.04 -9.00
N LEU A 102 -0.06 -1.47 -7.85
CA LEU A 102 -0.21 -0.02 -7.71
C LEU A 102 1.14 0.64 -7.37
N HIS A 103 1.25 1.94 -7.66
CA HIS A 103 2.37 2.74 -7.18
C HIS A 103 1.97 3.45 -5.89
N MET A 104 2.93 3.56 -4.99
CA MET A 104 2.80 4.28 -3.73
C MET A 104 3.13 5.76 -3.93
N LYS A 105 2.44 6.65 -3.21
CA LYS A 105 2.72 8.10 -3.26
C LYS A 105 3.97 8.46 -2.46
N ARG A 106 4.65 9.54 -2.88
CA ARG A 106 5.76 10.15 -2.13
C ARG A 106 5.38 10.49 -0.68
N GLU A 107 4.26 11.17 -0.48
CA GLU A 107 3.76 11.58 0.85
C GLU A 107 3.61 10.36 1.78
N GLU A 108 3.05 9.28 1.25
CA GLU A 108 2.84 8.04 1.98
C GLU A 108 4.18 7.36 2.35
N LEU A 109 5.20 7.44 1.48
CA LEU A 109 6.53 6.94 1.80
C LEU A 109 7.19 7.76 2.89
N MET A 110 6.99 9.08 2.90
CA MET A 110 7.51 9.95 3.95
C MET A 110 6.87 9.61 5.30
N ASP A 111 5.57 9.35 5.34
CA ASP A 111 4.87 8.94 6.56
C ASP A 111 5.41 7.61 7.10
N ASP A 112 5.74 6.68 6.21
CA ASP A 112 6.17 5.32 6.57
C ASP A 112 7.62 5.27 7.03
N THR A 113 8.47 6.09 6.39
CA THR A 113 9.91 6.10 6.62
C THR A 113 10.37 7.17 7.61
N GLY A 114 9.59 8.24 7.75
CA GLY A 114 9.92 9.41 8.56
C GLY A 114 11.13 10.22 8.04
N LEU A 115 11.55 9.99 6.80
CA LEU A 115 12.66 10.68 6.14
C LEU A 115 12.28 12.11 5.72
N SER A 116 13.28 12.98 5.54
CA SER A 116 13.05 14.29 4.91
C SER A 116 12.79 14.14 3.41
N GLU A 117 12.23 15.19 2.81
CA GLU A 117 11.99 15.24 1.37
C GLU A 117 13.27 15.07 0.55
N GLU A 118 14.35 15.75 0.94
CA GLU A 118 15.62 15.67 0.21
C GLU A 118 16.26 14.28 0.33
N GLN A 119 16.25 13.71 1.54
CA GLN A 119 16.78 12.37 1.79
C GLN A 119 16.01 11.30 1.02
N LEU A 120 14.69 11.44 0.91
CA LEU A 120 13.86 10.51 0.14
C LEU A 120 14.17 10.61 -1.35
N ASP A 121 14.35 11.81 -1.90
CA ASP A 121 14.66 11.98 -3.32
C ASP A 121 16.03 11.40 -3.69
N GLU A 122 17.06 11.65 -2.87
CA GLU A 122 18.39 11.08 -3.06
C GLU A 122 18.37 9.53 -3.02
N THR A 123 17.65 8.96 -2.05
CA THR A 123 17.55 7.50 -1.90
C THR A 123 16.76 6.84 -3.02
N LEU A 124 15.66 7.46 -3.48
CA LEU A 124 14.87 6.94 -4.59
C LEU A 124 15.65 6.98 -5.91
N LEU A 125 16.44 8.03 -6.16
CA LEU A 125 17.31 8.10 -7.34
C LEU A 125 18.40 7.02 -7.31
N SER A 126 19.05 6.80 -6.16
CA SER A 126 20.02 5.71 -5.98
C SER A 126 19.40 4.33 -6.24
N LEU A 127 18.17 4.11 -5.75
CA LEU A 127 17.45 2.85 -5.96
C LEU A 127 17.00 2.65 -7.41
N GLU A 128 16.66 3.72 -8.12
CA GLU A 128 16.32 3.71 -9.55
C GLU A 128 17.55 3.37 -10.40
N GLU A 129 18.71 3.99 -10.11
CA GLU A 129 19.98 3.66 -10.79
C GLU A 129 20.36 2.18 -10.61
N LYS A 130 20.03 1.59 -9.46
CA LYS A 130 20.22 0.16 -9.17
C LYS A 130 19.15 -0.75 -9.79
N GLY A 131 18.12 -0.20 -10.43
CA GLY A 131 17.00 -0.94 -11.03
C GLY A 131 16.01 -1.56 -10.03
N LEU A 132 16.09 -1.17 -8.76
CA LEU A 132 15.28 -1.79 -7.69
C LEU A 132 13.90 -1.16 -7.54
N VAL A 133 13.75 0.07 -7.99
CA VAL A 133 12.51 0.87 -7.91
C VAL A 133 12.23 1.49 -9.27
N ASP A 134 10.96 1.51 -9.64
CA ASP A 134 10.39 2.22 -10.78
C ASP A 134 9.70 3.50 -10.27
N LEU A 135 10.11 4.64 -10.81
CA LEU A 135 9.64 5.95 -10.41
C LEU A 135 8.82 6.59 -11.52
N TRP A 136 7.65 7.11 -11.15
CA TRP A 136 6.84 7.90 -12.06
C TRP A 136 6.91 9.39 -11.69
N ARG A 137 7.32 10.17 -12.68
CA ARG A 137 7.55 11.62 -12.58
C ARG A 137 6.44 12.37 -13.33
N ASP A 138 6.06 13.52 -12.79
CA ASP A 138 5.15 14.45 -13.46
C ASP A 138 5.85 15.17 -14.63
N ARG A 139 5.11 15.92 -15.44
CA ARG A 139 5.64 16.73 -16.56
C ARG A 139 6.72 17.74 -16.15
N HIS A 140 6.74 18.11 -14.87
CA HIS A 140 7.70 19.03 -14.27
C HIS A 140 8.94 18.33 -13.69
N GLY A 141 9.05 17.01 -13.80
CA GLY A 141 10.18 16.22 -13.29
C GLY A 141 10.09 15.81 -11.83
N VAL A 142 9.02 16.18 -11.12
CA VAL A 142 8.81 15.82 -9.71
C VAL A 142 8.37 14.37 -9.57
N ILE A 143 9.05 13.61 -8.70
CA ILE A 143 8.70 12.22 -8.36
C ILE A 143 7.41 12.22 -7.53
N ARG A 144 6.33 11.66 -8.07
CA ARG A 144 5.04 11.57 -7.35
C ARG A 144 4.74 10.17 -6.86
N LEU A 145 5.16 9.17 -7.61
CA LEU A 145 4.78 7.78 -7.43
C LEU A 145 6.02 6.89 -7.54
N ALA A 146 6.10 5.89 -6.68
CA ALA A 146 7.19 4.92 -6.65
C ALA A 146 6.64 3.50 -6.51
N LYS A 147 7.34 2.54 -7.11
CA LYS A 147 6.98 1.12 -7.06
C LYS A 147 8.24 0.27 -7.05
N ALA A 148 8.29 -0.78 -6.24
CA ALA A 148 9.41 -1.71 -6.27
C ALA A 148 9.36 -2.63 -7.50
N THR A 149 10.51 -2.83 -8.14
CA THR A 149 10.72 -3.85 -9.17
C THR A 149 10.76 -5.24 -8.51
N TYR A 150 10.56 -6.32 -9.26
CA TYR A 150 10.69 -7.69 -8.73
C TYR A 150 12.04 -7.95 -8.06
N GLU A 151 13.12 -7.38 -8.60
CA GLU A 151 14.46 -7.47 -8.01
C GLU A 151 14.54 -6.72 -6.67
N GLY A 152 13.91 -5.54 -6.58
CA GLY A 152 13.79 -4.77 -5.35
C GLY A 152 12.97 -5.49 -4.29
N LEU A 153 11.85 -6.12 -4.68
CA LEU A 153 11.02 -6.91 -3.77
C LEU A 153 11.78 -8.09 -3.18
N ASN A 154 12.54 -8.82 -4.01
CA ASN A 154 13.32 -9.96 -3.53
C ASN A 154 14.45 -9.54 -2.57
N LYS A 155 14.99 -8.32 -2.73
CA LYS A 155 15.94 -7.74 -1.76
C LYS A 155 15.28 -7.25 -0.48
N ALA A 156 14.04 -6.75 -0.56
CA ALA A 156 13.29 -6.26 0.59
C ALA A 156 12.92 -7.40 1.55
N LYS A 157 12.23 -8.43 1.04
CA LYS A 157 11.74 -9.57 1.82
C LYS A 157 11.77 -10.86 0.99
N PRO A 158 11.90 -12.04 1.61
CA PRO A 158 11.85 -13.30 0.88
C PRO A 158 10.50 -13.48 0.20
N LEU A 159 10.46 -14.22 -0.91
CA LEU A 159 9.25 -14.45 -1.69
C LEU A 159 8.08 -15.00 -0.86
N ASP A 160 8.38 -15.85 0.13
CA ASP A 160 7.39 -16.43 1.04
C ASP A 160 6.67 -15.39 1.90
N PHE A 161 7.28 -14.23 2.13
CA PHE A 161 6.60 -13.13 2.81
C PHE A 161 5.39 -12.64 2.03
N TYR A 162 5.51 -12.58 0.70
CA TYR A 162 4.45 -12.08 -0.18
C TYR A 162 3.33 -13.10 -0.44
N ARG A 163 3.55 -14.36 -0.04
CA ARG A 163 2.53 -15.40 -0.10
C ARG A 163 1.77 -15.43 1.21
N TRP A 164 0.46 -15.33 1.14
CA TRP A 164 -0.41 -15.51 2.31
C TRP A 164 -1.39 -16.65 2.05
N TYR A 165 -1.49 -17.52 3.05
CA TYR A 165 -2.44 -18.62 3.09
C TYR A 165 -3.06 -18.65 4.48
N PRO A 166 -4.38 -18.88 4.59
CA PRO A 166 -4.99 -19.03 5.90
C PRO A 166 -4.46 -20.29 6.60
N SER A 167 -4.37 -20.24 7.93
CA SER A 167 -3.82 -21.32 8.76
C SER A 167 -4.53 -22.67 8.58
N TRP A 168 -5.80 -22.63 8.18
CA TRP A 168 -6.65 -23.79 7.96
C TRP A 168 -6.59 -24.34 6.52
N SER A 169 -5.88 -23.68 5.59
CA SER A 169 -5.72 -24.20 4.23
C SER A 169 -4.81 -25.42 4.19
N ARG A 170 -5.23 -26.47 3.47
CA ARG A 170 -4.40 -27.65 3.21
C ARG A 170 -3.38 -27.32 2.13
N GLU A 171 -2.19 -27.91 2.21
CA GLU A 171 -1.11 -27.66 1.24
C GLU A 171 -1.49 -28.08 -0.19
N GLU A 172 -2.31 -29.11 -0.32
CA GLU A 172 -2.88 -29.59 -1.59
C GLU A 172 -3.84 -28.58 -2.25
N GLU A 173 -4.44 -27.67 -1.47
CA GLU A 173 -5.39 -26.65 -1.96
C GLU A 173 -4.70 -25.31 -2.26
N ARG A 174 -3.37 -25.21 -2.07
CA ARG A 174 -2.61 -23.95 -2.21
C ARG A 174 -2.17 -23.63 -3.64
N PHE A 175 -2.70 -24.34 -4.65
CA PHE A 175 -2.29 -24.23 -6.06
C PHE A 175 -3.46 -24.31 -7.04
#